data_AF-A0AAD6L576-F1
#
_entry.id   AF-A0AAD6L576-F1
#
_cell.length_a   1.000
_cell.length_b   1.000
_cell.length_c   1.000
_cell.angle_alpha   90.00
_cell.angle_beta   90.00
_cell.angle_gamma   90.00
#
_symmetry.space_group_name_H-M   'P 1'
#
loop_
_entity.id
_entity.type
_entity.pdbx_description
1 polymer ?
#
loop_
_entity_poly.entity_id
_entity_poly.type
_entity_poly.pdbx_seq_one_letter_code
_entity_poly.pdbx_strand_id
1 'polypeptide(L)'
;MANPSAPVSGEKGPITHVIFDMDGLLLDTEKFYTEVQEIILARYNKTFDWSLKAKMMGKKAMESARIFVEETGISDSLSAENFLVEREAMLQNLFPTSDLMPGFPLLQKLFCVTWTGFFPCLI
;
A
#
# COMPACT_ATOMS: atom_id res chain seq x y z
N MET A 1 2.07 -43.29 15.50
CA MET A 1 0.80 -42.59 15.26
C MET A 1 1.12 -41.32 14.51
N ALA A 2 1.05 -41.35 13.18
CA ALA A 2 1.21 -40.18 12.31
C ALA A 2 -0.04 -40.14 11.42
N ASN A 3 -0.78 -39.03 11.48
CA ASN A 3 -1.97 -38.83 10.67
C ASN A 3 -1.50 -38.34 9.29
N PRO A 4 -1.72 -39.09 8.20
CA PRO A 4 -1.27 -38.69 6.87
C PRO A 4 -2.14 -37.52 6.37
N SER A 5 -1.44 -36.50 5.87
CA SER A 5 -1.91 -35.37 5.07
C SER A 5 -3.26 -35.59 4.37
N ALA A 6 -4.29 -34.86 4.81
CA ALA A 6 -5.52 -34.72 4.04
C ALA A 6 -5.26 -33.85 2.80
N PRO A 7 -5.66 -34.29 1.59
CA PRO A 7 -5.62 -33.45 0.41
C PRO A 7 -6.68 -32.35 0.53
N VAL A 8 -6.26 -31.09 0.47
CA VAL A 8 -7.18 -29.94 0.41
C VAL A 8 -7.70 -29.81 -1.02
N SER A 9 -8.56 -30.74 -1.45
CA SER A 9 -9.22 -30.72 -2.75
C SER A 9 -10.60 -30.06 -2.62
N GLY A 10 -10.62 -28.74 -2.50
CA GLY A 10 -11.82 -27.97 -2.76
C GLY A 10 -11.77 -27.46 -4.20
N GLU A 11 -12.53 -28.05 -5.12
CA GLU A 11 -12.79 -27.41 -6.40
C GLU A 11 -13.46 -26.06 -6.11
N LYS A 12 -12.72 -24.96 -6.34
CA LYS A 12 -13.28 -23.61 -6.25
C LYS A 12 -14.34 -23.50 -7.35
N GLY A 13 -15.59 -23.28 -6.95
CA GLY A 13 -16.67 -22.95 -7.88
C GLY A 13 -16.33 -21.73 -8.74
N PRO A 14 -17.09 -21.49 -9.82
CA PRO A 14 -16.82 -20.38 -10.74
C PRO A 14 -16.77 -19.05 -9.99
N ILE A 15 -15.71 -18.28 -10.21
CA ILE A 15 -15.54 -16.95 -9.60
C ILE A 15 -16.53 -16.00 -10.28
N THR A 16 -17.45 -15.45 -9.51
CA THR A 16 -18.50 -14.54 -10.01
C THR A 16 -18.17 -13.07 -9.79
N HIS A 17 -17.35 -12.75 -8.80
CA HIS A 17 -17.03 -11.37 -8.41
C HIS A 17 -15.57 -11.26 -7.97
N VAL A 18 -14.97 -10.10 -8.23
CA VAL A 18 -13.61 -9.75 -7.80
C VAL A 18 -13.65 -8.38 -7.13
N ILE A 19 -12.98 -8.27 -5.99
CA ILE A 19 -12.80 -7.01 -5.26
C ILE A 19 -11.33 -6.65 -5.42
N PHE A 20 -11.07 -5.47 -5.99
CA PHE A 20 -9.73 -4.94 -6.13
C PHE A 20 -9.43 -3.99 -4.97
N ASP A 21 -8.24 -4.13 -4.40
CA ASP A 21 -7.68 -3.08 -3.56
C ASP A 21 -7.32 -1.87 -4.43
N MET A 22 -7.39 -0.66 -3.90
CA MET A 22 -7.14 0.57 -4.65
C MET A 22 -5.65 0.92 -4.62
N ASP A 23 -5.08 0.94 -3.43
CA ASP A 23 -3.71 1.37 -3.16
C ASP A 23 -2.71 0.26 -3.45
N GLY A 24 -1.63 0.59 -4.17
CA GLY A 24 -0.61 -0.38 -4.53
C GLY A 24 -1.06 -1.47 -5.52
N LEU A 25 -2.27 -1.34 -6.09
CA LEU A 25 -2.79 -2.24 -7.13
C LEU A 25 -3.38 -1.47 -8.33
N LEU A 26 -4.29 -0.52 -8.10
CA LEU A 26 -4.86 0.32 -9.17
C LEU A 26 -4.07 1.62 -9.31
N LEU A 27 -3.71 2.21 -8.18
CA LEU A 27 -2.94 3.44 -8.09
C LEU A 27 -1.53 3.17 -7.58
N ASP A 28 -0.56 3.85 -8.18
CA ASP A 28 0.83 3.83 -7.73
C ASP A 28 1.00 4.81 -6.55
N THR A 29 0.41 4.48 -5.40
CA THR A 29 0.48 5.29 -4.17
C THR A 29 1.66 4.92 -3.26
N GLU A 30 2.28 3.75 -3.47
CA GLU A 30 3.45 3.24 -2.72
C GLU A 30 4.69 4.15 -2.82
N LYS A 31 4.87 4.82 -3.98
CA LYS A 31 5.96 5.78 -4.18
C LYS A 31 5.86 6.96 -3.22
N PHE A 32 4.65 7.49 -3.00
CA PHE A 32 4.42 8.67 -2.16
C PHE A 32 4.70 8.40 -0.69
N TYR A 33 4.36 7.20 -0.19
CA TYR A 33 4.71 6.82 1.18
C TYR A 33 6.23 6.84 1.40
N THR A 34 7.01 6.42 0.40
CA THR A 34 8.48 6.41 0.48
C THR A 34 9.02 7.83 0.41
N GLU A 35 8.55 8.61 -0.57
CA GLU A 35 8.95 10.01 -0.79
C GLU A 35 8.69 10.90 0.43
N VAL A 36 7.49 10.83 1.02
CA VAL A 36 7.14 11.62 2.21
C VAL A 36 8.04 11.28 3.40
N GLN A 37 8.37 10.00 3.59
CA GLN A 37 9.26 9.57 4.66
C GLN A 37 10.70 10.06 4.46
N GLU A 38 11.19 10.04 3.22
CA GLU A 38 12.50 10.61 2.87
C GLU A 38 12.55 12.11 3.10
N ILE A 39 11.52 12.86 2.70
CA ILE A 39 11.41 14.31 2.93
C ILE A 39 11.45 14.62 4.43
N ILE A 40 10.70 13.88 5.24
CA ILE A 40 10.68 14.07 6.68
C ILE A 40 12.06 13.79 7.29
N LEU A 41 12.73 12.69 6.91
CA LEU A 41 14.05 12.32 7.44
C LEU A 41 15.18 13.23 6.98
N ALA A 42 15.10 13.75 5.76
CA ALA A 42 16.09 14.67 5.22
C ALA A 42 16.28 15.92 6.12
N ARG A 43 15.20 16.40 6.76
CA ARG A 43 15.27 17.52 7.73
C ARG A 43 16.07 17.22 8.99
N TYR A 44 16.16 15.94 9.35
CA TYR A 44 16.94 15.47 10.49
C TYR A 44 18.31 14.91 10.07
N ASN A 45 18.70 15.13 8.80
CA ASN A 45 19.94 14.63 8.22
C ASN A 45 20.06 13.09 8.31
N LYS A 46 18.91 12.40 8.20
CA LYS A 46 18.77 10.94 8.20
C LYS A 46 18.29 10.49 6.82
N THR A 47 18.51 9.21 6.52
CA THR A 47 18.08 8.57 5.27
C THR A 47 17.05 7.49 5.56
N PHE A 48 16.04 7.38 4.71
CA PHE A 48 15.10 6.26 4.76
C PHE A 48 15.74 5.04 4.11
N ASP A 49 15.84 3.93 4.85
CA ASP A 49 16.41 2.68 4.35
C ASP A 49 15.34 1.62 4.12
N TRP A 50 15.62 0.69 3.21
CA TRP A 50 14.76 -0.45 2.93
C TRP A 50 14.53 -1.32 4.18
N SER A 51 15.54 -1.47 5.04
CA SER A 51 15.39 -2.23 6.28
C SER A 51 14.34 -1.62 7.22
N LEU A 52 14.27 -0.29 7.29
CA LEU A 52 13.26 0.43 8.05
C LEU A 52 11.88 0.26 7.43
N LYS A 53 11.78 0.41 6.09
CA LYS A 53 10.53 0.16 5.35
C LYS A 53 9.98 -1.23 5.66
N ALA A 54 10.82 -2.26 5.56
CA ALA A 54 10.43 -3.65 5.82
C ALA A 54 9.92 -3.88 7.26
N LYS A 55 10.51 -3.21 8.26
CA LYS A 55 10.05 -3.28 9.66
C LYS A 55 8.67 -2.64 9.86
N MET A 56 8.33 -1.64 9.06
CA MET A 56 7.05 -0.90 9.14
C MET A 56 5.92 -1.59 8.37
N MET A 57 6.23 -2.35 7.31
CA MET A 57 5.22 -2.99 6.47
C MET A 57 4.31 -3.94 7.26
N GLY A 58 3.00 -3.88 7.00
CA GLY A 58 1.99 -4.72 7.63
C GLY A 58 1.62 -4.33 9.07
N LYS A 59 2.18 -3.24 9.60
CA LYS A 59 1.87 -2.73 10.94
C LYS A 59 0.82 -1.61 10.89
N LYS A 60 0.18 -1.37 12.03
CA LYS A 60 -0.73 -0.22 12.18
C LYS A 60 0.04 1.09 12.06
N ALA A 61 -0.63 2.16 11.64
CA ALA A 61 -0.01 3.47 11.43
C ALA A 61 0.76 3.97 12.67
N MET A 62 0.15 3.93 13.86
CA MET A 62 0.80 4.33 15.13
C MET A 62 2.01 3.46 15.49
N GLU A 63 1.94 2.15 15.25
CA GLU A 63 3.06 1.25 15.54
C GLU A 63 4.22 1.48 14.59
N SER A 64 3.91 1.67 13.30
CA SER A 64 4.89 2.01 12.26
C SER A 64 5.57 3.34 12.57
N ALA A 65 4.82 4.34 13.01
CA ALA A 65 5.33 5.64 13.39
C ALA A 65 6.30 5.57 14.58
N ARG A 66 5.99 4.74 15.59
CA ARG A 66 6.89 4.51 16.74
C ARG A 66 8.20 3.88 16.29
N ILE A 67 8.12 2.82 15.49
CA ILE A 67 9.32 2.16 14.93
C ILE A 67 10.13 3.16 14.11
N PHE A 68 9.47 3.98 13.29
CA PHE A 68 10.13 5.00 12.48
C PHE A 68 10.94 5.98 13.33
N VAL A 69 10.33 6.57 14.38
CA VAL A 69 11.03 7.57 15.21
C VAL A 69 12.12 6.94 16.08
N GLU A 70 11.91 5.72 16.57
CA GLU A 70 12.87 4.99 17.41
C GLU A 70 14.09 4.53 16.59
N GLU A 71 13.88 3.89 15.44
CA GLU A 71 14.96 3.35 14.60
C GLU A 71 15.78 4.45 13.91
N THR A 72 15.16 5.58 13.59
CA THR A 72 15.87 6.72 12.97
C THR A 72 16.56 7.60 14.02
N GLY A 73 16.22 7.42 15.30
CA GLY A 73 16.76 8.19 16.42
C GLY A 73 16.31 9.65 16.43
N ILE A 74 15.12 9.95 15.90
CA ILE A 74 14.54 11.31 15.88
C ILE A 74 13.47 11.50 16.96
N SER A 75 13.28 10.52 17.85
CA SER A 75 12.28 10.54 18.92
C SER A 75 12.33 11.79 19.81
N ASP A 76 13.50 12.39 19.99
CA ASP A 76 13.68 13.61 20.78
C ASP A 76 13.20 14.87 20.05
N SER A 77 13.08 14.81 18.72
CA SER A 77 12.69 15.94 17.87
C SER A 77 11.28 15.81 17.28
N LEU A 78 10.80 14.58 17.07
CA LEU A 78 9.50 14.30 16.46
C LEU A 78 8.84 13.13 17.17
N SER A 79 7.64 13.36 17.72
CA SER A 79 6.80 12.29 18.27
C SER A 79 6.14 11.49 17.16
N ALA A 80 5.80 10.23 17.45
CA ALA A 80 5.11 9.36 16.51
C ALA A 80 3.76 9.94 16.03
N GLU A 81 3.04 10.63 16.92
CA GLU A 81 1.78 11.30 16.60
C GLU A 81 1.98 12.45 15.62
N ASN A 82 2.97 13.32 15.87
CA ASN A 82 3.27 14.45 14.99
C ASN A 82 3.80 13.97 13.63
N PHE A 83 4.61 12.91 13.62
CA PHE A 83 5.03 12.24 12.39
C PHE A 83 3.83 11.81 11.55
N LEU A 84 2.82 11.18 12.15
CA LEU A 84 1.63 10.76 11.41
C LEU A 84 0.82 11.94 10.87
N VAL A 85 0.61 12.97 11.68
CA VAL A 85 -0.13 14.17 11.24
C VAL A 85 0.56 14.80 10.04
N GLU A 86 1.88 14.95 10.12
CA GLU A 86 2.65 15.57 9.06
C GLU A 86 2.70 14.70 7.79
N ARG A 87 2.95 13.39 7.95
CA ARG A 87 2.94 12.43 6.87
C ARG A 87 1.60 12.44 6.13
N GLU A 88 0.49 12.43 6.88
CA GLU A 88 -0.86 12.45 6.31
C GLU A 88 -1.13 13.73 5.53
N ALA A 89 -0.74 14.88 6.07
CA ALA A 89 -0.89 16.17 5.37
C ALA A 89 -0.09 16.20 4.05
N MET A 90 1.12 15.63 4.03
CA MET A 90 1.90 15.53 2.78
C MET A 90 1.27 14.56 1.78
N LEU A 91 0.82 13.39 2.24
CA LEU A 91 0.16 12.40 1.39
C LEU A 91 -1.14 12.94 0.77
N GLN A 92 -1.94 13.69 1.52
CA GLN A 92 -3.16 14.32 1.00
C GLN A 92 -2.88 15.27 -0.18
N ASN A 93 -1.70 15.91 -0.20
CA ASN A 93 -1.30 16.76 -1.32
C ASN A 93 -0.78 15.96 -2.52
N LEU A 94 -0.21 14.77 -2.29
CA LEU A 94 0.39 13.92 -3.33
C LEU A 94 -0.60 12.93 -3.96
N PHE A 95 -1.59 12.43 -3.22
CA PHE A 95 -2.58 11.48 -3.75
C PHE A 95 -3.31 11.97 -5.02
N PRO A 96 -3.66 13.27 -5.17
CA PRO A 96 -4.24 13.77 -6.42
C PRO A 96 -3.32 13.66 -7.64
N THR A 97 -2.01 13.50 -7.43
CA THR A 97 -1.00 13.30 -8.48
C THR A 97 -0.67 11.83 -8.75
N SER A 98 -1.41 10.89 -8.14
CA SER A 98 -1.22 9.45 -8.38
C SER A 98 -1.45 9.08 -9.84
N ASP A 99 -0.54 8.28 -10.37
CA ASP A 99 -0.71 7.65 -11.68
C ASP A 99 -1.37 6.28 -11.51
N LEU A 100 -2.07 5.85 -12.56
CA LEU A 100 -2.55 4.47 -12.66
C LEU A 100 -1.38 3.51 -12.77
N MET A 101 -1.45 2.37 -12.09
CA MET A 101 -0.47 1.31 -12.25
C MET A 101 -0.48 0.76 -13.68
N PRO A 102 0.69 0.46 -14.27
CA PRO A 102 0.81 0.02 -15.68
C PRO A 102 0.08 -1.31 -15.98
N GLY A 103 -0.30 -2.08 -14.95
CA GLY A 103 -1.08 -3.31 -15.07
C GLY A 103 -2.61 -3.14 -14.98
N PHE A 104 -3.10 -2.00 -14.49
CA PHE A 104 -4.54 -1.78 -14.30
C PHE A 104 -5.35 -1.86 -15.60
N PRO A 105 -4.91 -1.27 -16.74
CA PRO A 105 -5.66 -1.38 -18.00
C PRO A 105 -5.78 -2.82 -18.50
N LEU A 106 -4.81 -3.68 -18.18
CA LEU A 106 -4.81 -5.09 -18.53
C LEU A 106 -5.78 -5.88 -17.63
N LEU A 107 -5.76 -5.62 -16.32
CA LEU A 107 -6.72 -6.19 -15.36
C LEU A 107 -8.16 -5.79 -15.72
N GLN A 108 -8.40 -4.52 -16.02
CA GLN A 108 -9.71 -4.05 -16.47
C GLN A 108 -10.15 -4.80 -17.73
N LYS A 109 -9.29 -4.98 -18.74
CA LYS A 109 -9.64 -5.75 -19.96
C LYS A 109 -9.95 -7.22 -19.67
N LEU A 110 -9.18 -7.89 -18.82
CA LEU A 110 -9.39 -9.31 -18.47
C LEU A 110 -10.75 -9.55 -17.79
N PHE A 111 -11.20 -8.63 -16.95
CA PHE A 111 -12.48 -8.75 -16.23
C PHE A 111 -13.66 -8.01 -16.88
N CYS A 112 -13.41 -7.08 -17.82
CA CYS A 112 -14.45 -6.39 -18.59
C CYS A 112 -14.91 -7.23 -19.79
N VAL A 113 -14.05 -8.08 -20.37
CA VAL A 113 -14.42 -8.94 -21.52
C VAL A 113 -15.41 -10.07 -21.11
N THR A 114 -15.59 -10.34 -19.82
CA THR A 114 -16.65 -11.22 -19.31
C THR A 114 -17.97 -10.50 -19.01
N TRP A 115 -18.02 -9.17 -19.13
CA TRP A 115 -19.19 -8.32 -18.85
C TRP A 115 -19.78 -7.76 -20.16
N THR A 116 -20.02 -8.62 -21.14
CA THR A 116 -20.77 -8.27 -22.37
C THR A 116 -22.28 -8.35 -22.14
N GLY A 117 -22.76 -7.64 -21.13
CA GLY A 117 -24.19 -7.49 -20.85
C GLY A 117 -24.44 -6.30 -19.95
N PHE A 118 -24.87 -5.18 -20.55
CA PHE A 118 -25.24 -3.91 -19.91
C PHE A 118 -24.08 -3.03 -19.40
N PHE A 119 -23.50 -2.20 -20.27
CA PHE A 119 -23.44 -0.72 -20.13
C PHE A 119 -22.51 -0.18 -21.24
N PRO A 120 -22.96 0.75 -22.10
CA PRO A 120 -22.08 1.37 -23.08
C PRO A 120 -21.07 2.26 -22.35
N CYS A 121 -19.79 1.97 -22.60
CA CYS A 121 -18.65 2.80 -22.23
C CYS A 121 -18.80 4.15 -22.97
N LEU A 122 -19.16 5.22 -22.25
CA LEU A 122 -18.97 6.59 -22.73
C LEU A 122 -17.68 7.13 -22.11
N ILE A 123 -16.68 7.28 -22.97
CA ILE A 123 -15.60 8.26 -22.84
C ILE A 123 -16.13 9.62 -23.30
#